data_AF-C4JBM4-F1
#
_entry.id   AF-C4JBM4-F1
#
_cell.length_a   1.000
_cell.length_b   1.000
_cell.length_c   1.000
_cell.angle_alpha   90.00
_cell.angle_beta   90.00
_cell.angle_gamma   90.00
#
_symmetry.space_group_name_H-M   'P 1'
#
loop_
_entity.id
_entity.type
_entity.pdbx_description
1 polymer ?
#
loop_
_entity_poly.entity_id
_entity_poly.type
_entity_poly.pdbx_seq_one_letter_code
_entity_poly.pdbx_strand_id
1 'polypeptide(L)'
;MLFVQGQLAVESCPVDCIHWVESHDLPVLEFLSRPQPKEGHGVFGGGWERPGNVFAAAKNFARRLEREKQREELERDQPSGGLDGDAGREAETEAQAEARRSAWEELRWKPLLDAWNGLIGGR
;
A
#
# COMPACT_ATOMS: atom_id res chain seq x y z
N MET A 1 -8.61 -5.89 -44.68
CA MET A 1 -9.38 -4.62 -44.77
C MET A 1 -9.77 -4.05 -43.41
N LEU A 2 -10.11 -4.88 -42.40
CA LEU A 2 -10.47 -4.39 -41.04
C LEU A 2 -9.32 -3.67 -40.30
N PHE A 3 -8.07 -4.08 -40.50
CA PHE A 3 -6.91 -3.47 -39.82
C PHE A 3 -6.64 -2.01 -40.25
N VAL A 4 -6.98 -1.66 -41.49
CA VAL A 4 -6.77 -0.31 -42.06
C VAL A 4 -7.75 0.71 -41.45
N GLN A 5 -8.97 0.28 -41.10
CA GLN A 5 -9.95 1.16 -40.47
C GLN A 5 -9.56 1.55 -39.03
N GLY A 6 -8.90 0.65 -38.30
CA GLY A 6 -8.43 0.92 -36.94
C GLY A 6 -7.31 1.97 -36.89
N GLN A 7 -6.35 1.92 -37.82
CA GLN A 7 -5.26 2.90 -37.86
C GLN A 7 -5.77 4.31 -38.18
N LEU A 8 -6.67 4.44 -39.15
CA LEU A 8 -7.32 5.72 -39.48
C LEU A 8 -8.13 6.29 -38.32
N ALA A 9 -8.79 5.44 -37.52
CA ALA A 9 -9.53 5.87 -36.34
C ALA A 9 -8.61 6.43 -35.23
N VAL A 10 -7.41 5.85 -35.05
CA VAL A 10 -6.42 6.35 -34.10
C VAL A 10 -5.84 7.69 -34.56
N GLU A 11 -5.44 7.80 -35.83
CA GLU A 11 -4.83 9.03 -36.35
C GLU A 11 -5.84 10.19 -36.48
N SER A 12 -7.13 9.88 -36.63
CA SER A 12 -8.19 10.91 -36.73
C SER A 12 -8.66 11.46 -35.38
N CYS A 13 -8.24 10.86 -34.25
CA CYS A 13 -8.72 11.30 -32.94
C CYS A 13 -8.02 12.60 -32.51
N PRO A 14 -8.71 13.76 -32.48
CA PRO A 14 -8.06 15.06 -32.24
C PRO A 14 -7.58 15.25 -30.79
N VAL A 15 -7.98 14.35 -29.91
CA VAL A 15 -7.72 14.39 -28.46
C VAL A 15 -7.08 13.08 -27.95
N ASP A 16 -6.60 12.23 -28.87
CA ASP A 16 -5.83 11.01 -28.57
C ASP A 16 -6.53 10.06 -27.56
N CYS A 17 -7.82 9.78 -27.79
CA CYS A 17 -8.62 8.93 -26.89
C CYS A 17 -8.45 7.43 -27.14
N ILE A 18 -7.86 7.03 -28.27
CA ILE A 18 -7.79 5.64 -28.71
C ILE A 18 -6.34 5.31 -28.98
N HIS A 19 -5.80 4.35 -28.24
CA HIS A 19 -4.42 3.92 -28.41
C HIS A 19 -4.33 2.42 -28.68
N TRP A 20 -3.36 2.04 -29.49
CA TRP A 20 -2.99 0.64 -29.65
C TRP A 20 -2.19 0.17 -28.45
N VAL A 21 -2.58 -0.99 -27.92
CA VAL A 21 -1.91 -1.63 -26.79
C VAL A 21 -1.71 -3.10 -27.13
N GLU A 22 -0.62 -3.67 -26.66
CA GLU A 22 -0.37 -5.09 -26.78
C GLU A 22 -1.31 -5.91 -25.90
N SER A 23 -1.70 -7.08 -26.37
CA SER A 23 -2.65 -7.94 -25.67
C SER A 23 -2.18 -8.36 -24.27
N HIS A 24 -0.86 -8.42 -24.06
CA HIS A 24 -0.28 -8.84 -22.78
C HIS A 24 -0.41 -7.77 -21.68
N ASP A 25 -0.54 -6.49 -22.05
CA ASP A 25 -0.71 -5.37 -21.12
C ASP A 25 -2.17 -5.14 -20.72
N LEU A 26 -3.12 -5.72 -21.46
CA LEU A 26 -4.56 -5.58 -21.20
C LEU A 26 -4.96 -5.92 -19.75
N PRO A 27 -4.48 -7.01 -19.12
CA PRO A 27 -4.86 -7.35 -17.75
C PRO A 27 -4.41 -6.29 -16.74
N VAL A 28 -3.22 -5.73 -16.93
CA VAL A 28 -2.66 -4.69 -16.04
C VAL A 28 -3.46 -3.40 -16.19
N LEU A 29 -3.79 -3.02 -17.43
CA LEU A 29 -4.60 -1.84 -17.68
C LEU A 29 -6.03 -1.97 -17.15
N GLU A 30 -6.65 -3.14 -17.30
CA GLU A 30 -7.96 -3.41 -16.72
C GLU A 30 -7.92 -3.26 -15.20
N PHE A 31 -6.91 -3.84 -14.54
CA PHE A 31 -6.73 -3.73 -13.11
C PHE A 31 -6.56 -2.27 -12.66
N LEU A 32 -5.72 -1.50 -13.34
CA LEU A 32 -5.44 -0.10 -13.00
C LEU A 32 -6.60 0.85 -13.34
N SER A 33 -7.50 0.45 -14.25
CA SER A 33 -8.69 1.22 -14.60
C SER A 33 -9.77 1.16 -13.51
N ARG A 34 -9.78 0.07 -12.73
CA ARG A 34 -10.70 -0.10 -11.60
C ARG A 34 -10.24 0.79 -10.43
N PRO A 35 -11.17 1.39 -9.66
CA PRO A 35 -10.82 2.12 -8.46
C PRO A 35 -10.15 1.16 -7.48
N GLN A 36 -8.94 1.49 -7.05
CA GLN A 36 -8.20 0.67 -6.10
C GLN A 36 -8.38 1.22 -4.68
N PRO A 37 -8.59 0.35 -3.68
CA PRO A 37 -8.65 0.78 -2.30
C PRO A 37 -7.27 1.30 -1.91
N LYS A 38 -7.21 2.57 -1.50
CA LYS A 38 -5.98 3.17 -0.99
C LYS A 38 -5.94 2.94 0.51
N GLU A 39 -4.89 2.29 0.96
CA GLU A 39 -4.66 2.10 2.39
C GLU A 39 -4.46 3.48 3.04
N GLY A 40 -5.40 3.87 3.90
CA GLY A 40 -5.35 5.14 4.62
C GLY A 40 -5.00 4.90 6.07
N HIS A 41 -3.93 5.53 6.52
CA HIS A 41 -3.50 5.49 7.91
C HIS A 41 -3.94 6.81 8.57
N GLY A 42 -5.05 6.80 9.31
CA GLY A 42 -5.57 7.98 10.01
C GLY A 42 -7.10 7.99 10.22
N VAL A 43 -7.62 9.04 10.87
CA VAL A 43 -9.06 9.23 11.17
C VAL A 43 -9.93 9.29 9.91
N PHE A 44 -9.40 9.84 8.83
CA PHE A 44 -10.07 9.89 7.52
C PHE A 44 -9.76 8.62 6.73
N GLY A 45 -10.12 7.46 7.30
CA GLY A 45 -9.80 6.12 6.79
C GLY A 45 -9.84 6.02 5.26
N GLY A 46 -8.96 5.16 4.73
CA GLY A 46 -8.60 5.02 3.31
C GLY A 46 -9.67 5.37 2.27
N GLY A 47 -9.21 6.05 1.21
CA GLY A 47 -10.04 6.43 0.07
C GLY A 47 -9.94 5.46 -1.10
N TRP A 48 -10.61 5.80 -2.19
CA TRP A 48 -10.42 5.14 -3.49
C TRP A 48 -9.58 6.05 -4.36
N GLU A 49 -8.47 5.54 -4.88
CA GLU A 49 -7.62 6.27 -5.81
C GLU A 49 -7.63 5.57 -7.17
N ARG A 50 -7.89 6.37 -8.20
CA ARG A 50 -7.75 5.94 -9.59
C ARG A 50 -6.60 6.73 -10.22
N PRO A 51 -5.60 6.07 -10.84
CA PRO A 51 -4.53 6.76 -11.53
C PRO A 51 -5.07 7.69 -12.63
N GLY A 52 -4.60 8.93 -12.67
CA GLY A 52 -4.98 9.87 -13.74
C GLY A 52 -4.53 9.41 -15.12
N ASN A 53 -3.35 8.77 -15.21
CA ASN A 53 -2.78 8.21 -16.44
C ASN A 53 -2.52 6.70 -16.28
N VAL A 54 -3.42 5.88 -16.81
CA VAL A 54 -3.38 4.41 -16.67
C VAL A 54 -2.14 3.81 -17.35
N PHE A 55 -1.73 4.35 -18.50
CA PHE A 55 -0.54 3.88 -19.23
C PHE A 55 0.78 4.12 -18.49
N ALA A 56 0.91 5.28 -17.83
CA ALA A 56 2.09 5.58 -17.03
C ALA A 56 2.16 4.67 -15.79
N ALA A 57 1.02 4.39 -15.17
CA ALA A 57 0.91 3.46 -14.06
C ALA A 57 1.28 2.02 -14.48
N ALA A 58 0.85 1.57 -15.66
CA ALA A 58 1.21 0.25 -16.20
C ALA A 58 2.73 0.12 -16.44
N LYS A 59 3.38 1.15 -17.02
CA LYS A 59 4.84 1.15 -17.20
C LYS A 59 5.61 1.07 -15.87
N ASN A 60 5.15 1.79 -14.86
CA ASN A 60 5.73 1.73 -13.52
C ASN A 60 5.52 0.35 -12.87
N PHE A 61 4.36 -0.26 -13.09
CA PHE A 61 4.05 -1.60 -12.60
C PHE A 61 5.00 -2.64 -13.23
N ALA A 62 5.18 -2.61 -14.56
CA ALA A 62 6.11 -3.48 -15.26
C ALA A 62 7.56 -3.32 -14.73
N ARG A 63 8.02 -2.07 -14.58
CA ARG A 63 9.34 -1.76 -14.03
C ARG A 63 9.52 -2.26 -12.60
N ARG A 64 8.46 -2.20 -11.78
CA ARG A 64 8.48 -2.73 -10.41
C ARG A 64 8.63 -4.25 -10.42
N LEU A 65 7.87 -4.93 -11.26
CA LEU A 65 7.91 -6.38 -11.40
C LEU A 65 9.30 -6.87 -11.82
N GLU A 66 9.95 -6.14 -12.73
CA GLU A 66 11.30 -6.48 -13.20
C GLU A 66 12.36 -6.26 -12.12
N ARG A 67 12.22 -5.23 -11.28
CA ARG A 67 13.09 -5.02 -10.12
C ARG A 67 12.92 -6.09 -9.06
N GLU A 68 11.70 -6.55 -8.82
CA GLU A 68 11.42 -7.63 -7.87
C GLU A 68 12.04 -8.95 -8.35
N LYS A 69 11.93 -9.26 -9.64
CA LYS A 69 12.62 -10.41 -10.25
C LYS A 69 14.13 -10.32 -10.11
N GLN A 70 14.73 -9.17 -10.39
CA GLN A 70 16.18 -8.96 -10.22
C GLN A 70 16.62 -9.11 -8.77
N ARG A 71 15.81 -8.64 -7.81
CA ARG A 71 16.06 -8.84 -6.38
C ARG A 71 16.01 -10.33 -6.02
N GLU A 72 14.98 -11.04 -6.47
CA GLU A 72 14.82 -12.48 -6.19
C GLU A 72 15.99 -13.29 -6.77
N GLU A 73 16.46 -12.95 -7.98
CA GLU A 73 17.61 -13.59 -8.60
C GLU A 73 18.90 -13.34 -7.82
N LEU A 74 19.13 -12.09 -7.37
CA LEU A 74 20.27 -11.74 -6.51
C LEU A 74 20.21 -12.42 -5.13
N GLU A 75 19.01 -12.60 -4.58
CA GLU A 75 18.78 -13.32 -3.32
C GLU A 75 18.99 -14.83 -3.49
N ARG A 76 18.69 -15.40 -4.67
CA ARG A 76 18.93 -16.82 -4.98
C ARG A 76 20.41 -17.16 -5.17
N ASP A 77 21.20 -16.23 -5.68
CA ASP A 77 22.63 -16.42 -5.93
C ASP A 77 23.53 -16.08 -4.72
N GLN A 78 22.96 -15.55 -3.62
CA GLN A 78 23.66 -15.37 -2.34
C GLN A 78 23.33 -16.50 -1.35
N PRO A 79 24.31 -17.31 -0.90
CA PRO A 79 24.09 -18.28 0.16
C PRO A 79 24.09 -17.56 1.51
N SER A 80 22.90 -17.47 2.12
CA SER A 80 22.63 -17.19 3.55
C SER A 80 23.30 -15.95 4.16
N GLY A 81 22.53 -14.88 4.30
CA GLY A 81 22.77 -13.81 5.28
C GLY A 81 21.44 -13.11 5.56
N GLY A 82 20.87 -13.37 6.74
CA GLY A 82 19.51 -12.96 7.10
C GLY A 82 19.25 -11.47 6.86
N LEU A 83 18.13 -11.18 6.20
CA LEU A 83 17.49 -9.88 6.25
C LEU A 83 16.05 -10.13 6.63
N ASP A 84 15.85 -10.05 7.94
CA ASP A 84 14.56 -9.91 8.58
C ASP A 84 13.68 -8.94 7.77
N GLY A 85 12.48 -9.40 7.41
CA GLY A 85 11.39 -8.55 6.92
C GLY A 85 10.83 -7.64 8.02
N ASP A 86 11.72 -7.00 8.80
CA ASP A 86 11.43 -6.11 9.92
C ASP A 86 12.20 -4.78 9.76
N ALA A 87 12.47 -4.36 8.52
CA ALA A 87 13.06 -3.04 8.22
C ALA A 87 12.04 -1.89 8.35
N GLY A 88 11.29 -1.90 9.45
CA GLY A 88 10.27 -0.91 9.82
C GLY A 88 9.84 -0.98 11.28
N ARG A 89 10.39 -1.91 12.07
CA ARG A 89 10.29 -1.88 13.52
C ARG A 89 11.59 -1.30 14.02
N GLU A 90 11.64 0.03 14.09
CA GLU A 90 12.63 0.68 14.93
C GLU A 90 12.62 -0.07 16.26
N ALA A 91 13.75 -0.72 16.59
CA ALA A 91 13.87 -1.47 17.83
C ALA A 91 13.42 -0.52 18.94
N GLU A 92 12.34 -0.88 19.63
CA GLU A 92 11.76 0.00 20.66
C GLU A 92 12.88 0.42 21.59
N THR A 93 13.13 1.73 21.68
CA THR A 93 14.15 2.24 22.59
C THR A 93 13.79 1.83 24.01
N GLU A 94 14.78 1.58 24.86
CA GLU A 94 14.54 1.14 26.24
C GLU A 94 13.61 2.10 27.00
N ALA A 95 13.75 3.41 26.72
CA ALA A 95 12.88 4.46 27.25
C ALA A 95 11.41 4.32 26.78
N GLN A 96 11.17 3.92 25.53
CA GLN A 96 9.83 3.70 25.00
C GLN A 96 9.19 2.44 25.57
N ALA A 97 9.97 1.37 25.77
CA ALA A 97 9.52 0.14 26.40
C ALA A 97 9.19 0.34 27.89
N GLU A 98 9.94 1.19 28.59
CA GLU A 98 9.66 1.60 29.97
C GLU A 98 8.40 2.46 30.05
N ALA A 99 8.24 3.45 29.16
CA ALA A 99 7.04 4.27 29.10
C ALA A 99 5.75 3.45 28.87
N ARG A 100 5.80 2.42 28.00
CA ARG A 100 4.66 1.50 27.79
C ARG A 100 4.34 0.69 29.05
N ARG A 101 5.35 0.20 29.77
CA ARG A 101 5.16 -0.57 31.02
C ARG A 101 4.56 0.31 32.13
N SER A 102 5.09 1.51 32.32
CA SER A 102 4.57 2.46 33.32
C SER A 102 3.14 2.89 33.01
N ALA A 103 2.81 3.15 31.74
CA ALA A 103 1.44 3.47 31.31
C ALA A 103 0.46 2.31 31.61
N TRP A 104 0.90 1.06 31.41
CA TRP A 104 0.10 -0.12 31.74
C TRP A 104 -0.12 -0.30 33.24
N GLU A 105 0.88 -0.01 34.07
CA GLU A 105 0.76 -0.09 35.53
C GLU A 105 -0.25 0.93 36.07
N GLU A 106 -0.26 2.15 35.54
CA GLU A 106 -1.25 3.17 35.91
C GLU A 106 -2.66 2.77 35.49
N LEU A 107 -2.84 2.28 34.25
CA LEU A 107 -4.14 1.87 33.73
C LEU A 107 -4.69 0.63 34.44
N ARG A 108 -3.84 -0.21 35.04
CA ARG A 108 -4.27 -1.41 35.75
C ARG A 108 -5.08 -1.09 37.01
N TRP A 109 -4.72 -0.04 37.73
CA TRP A 109 -5.34 0.31 39.01
C TRP A 109 -6.39 1.43 38.93
N LYS A 110 -6.29 2.31 37.92
CA LYS A 110 -7.24 3.43 37.71
C LYS A 110 -8.72 3.00 37.68
N PRO A 111 -9.14 1.97 36.91
CA PRO A 111 -10.54 1.55 36.85
C PRO A 111 -11.06 1.05 38.20
N LEU A 112 -10.21 0.37 38.97
CA LEU A 112 -10.56 -0.20 40.26
C LEU A 112 -10.65 0.88 41.35
N LEU A 113 -9.73 1.85 41.32
CA LEU A 113 -9.76 3.03 42.19
C LEU A 113 -10.96 3.93 41.90
N ASP A 114 -11.28 4.18 40.63
CA ASP A 114 -12.43 5.00 40.24
C ASP A 114 -13.76 4.34 40.65
N ALA A 115 -13.88 3.02 40.45
CA ALA A 115 -15.05 2.27 40.90
C ALA A 115 -15.19 2.29 42.43
N TRP A 116 -14.08 2.14 43.17
CA TRP A 116 -14.06 2.18 44.63
C TRP A 116 -14.38 3.58 45.18
N ASN A 117 -13.81 4.63 44.60
CA ASN A 117 -14.08 6.02 44.95
C ASN A 117 -15.54 6.41 44.67
N GLY A 118 -16.13 5.91 43.57
CA GLY A 118 -17.55 6.09 43.28
C GLY A 118 -18.47 5.38 44.30
N LEU A 119 -18.03 4.25 44.84
CA LEU A 119 -18.74 3.49 45.87
C LEU A 119 -18.69 4.17 47.25
N ILE A 120 -17.61 4.91 47.55
CA ILE A 120 -17.43 5.63 48.82
C ILE A 120 -17.95 7.07 48.78
N GLY A 121 -17.84 7.77 47.65
CA GLY A 121 -18.27 9.16 47.47
C GLY A 121 -19.77 9.34 47.22
N GLY A 122 -20.53 8.26 47.09
CA GLY A 122 -21.98 8.24 46.86
C GLY A 122 -22.84 8.10 48.12
N ARG A 123 -22.48 8.79 49.22
CA ARG A 123 -23.34 8.97 50.40
C ARG A 123 -23.51 10.44 50.73
#